data_AF-W6NH49-F1
#
_entry.id   AF-W6NH49-F1
#
_cell.length_a   1.000
_cell.length_b   1.000
_cell.length_c   1.000
_cell.angle_alpha   90.00
_cell.angle_beta   90.00
_cell.angle_gamma   90.00
#
_symmetry.space_group_name_H-M   'P 1'
#
loop_
_entity.id
_entity.type
_entity.pdbx_description
1 polymer ?
#
loop_
_entity_poly.entity_id
_entity_poly.type
_entity_poly.pdbx_seq_one_letter_code
_entity_poly.pdbx_strand_id
1 'polypeptide(L)'
;YYLQKYAYDNADSKDFWESLDHVGTITNGPKGGPLKIEEFAIQWTVQMGYPLVTVKTFDSKTFEVTQSRFKIDPAAEDIEKYRNPFFNFKWDVPIWYQLDNSPTMFTWLKRDEPLYIPANTSATTIVVNAERYGFYRQNYDENGWRKIIKRLNHNYEVILLWLVVH
;
A
#
# COMPACT_ATOMS: atom_id res chain seq x y z
N TYR A 1 -1.78 -13.68 -24.33
CA TYR A 1 -0.64 -14.56 -23.98
C TYR A 1 -1.06 -15.69 -23.05
N TYR A 2 -1.29 -15.46 -21.75
CA TYR A 2 -1.65 -16.52 -20.77
C TYR A 2 -2.74 -17.50 -21.24
N LEU A 3 -3.93 -16.98 -21.58
CA LEU A 3 -5.08 -17.80 -22.00
C LEU A 3 -4.79 -18.66 -23.24
N GLN A 4 -3.94 -18.18 -24.15
CA GLN A 4 -3.54 -18.94 -25.34
C GLN A 4 -2.48 -19.98 -24.99
N LYS A 5 -1.53 -19.65 -24.10
CA LYS A 5 -0.44 -20.53 -23.67
C LYS A 5 -0.96 -21.77 -22.93
N TYR A 6 -1.99 -21.60 -22.09
CA TYR A 6 -2.58 -22.67 -21.28
C TYR A 6 -3.97 -23.10 -21.79
N ALA A 7 -4.26 -22.89 -23.07
CA ALA A 7 -5.54 -23.31 -23.64
C ALA A 7 -5.68 -24.85 -23.59
N TYR A 8 -6.79 -25.33 -23.03
CA TYR A 8 -7.09 -26.76 -22.88
C TYR A 8 -6.13 -27.54 -21.96
N ASP A 9 -5.35 -26.85 -21.14
CA ASP A 9 -4.46 -27.42 -20.12
C ASP A 9 -4.69 -26.73 -18.77
N ASN A 10 -3.95 -27.16 -17.73
CA ASN A 10 -3.98 -26.57 -16.39
C ASN A 10 -2.85 -25.55 -16.21
N ALA A 11 -3.02 -24.67 -15.24
CA ALA A 11 -2.03 -23.67 -14.85
C ALA A 11 -2.13 -23.40 -13.34
N ASP A 12 -1.03 -23.02 -12.71
CA ASP A 12 -0.99 -22.57 -11.32
C ASP A 12 -0.69 -21.07 -11.23
N SER A 13 -0.69 -20.51 -10.02
CA SER A 13 -0.48 -19.09 -9.73
C SER A 13 0.82 -18.56 -10.35
N LYS A 14 1.89 -19.37 -10.36
CA LYS A 14 3.19 -19.01 -10.95
C LYS A 14 3.09 -18.78 -12.46
N ASP A 15 2.38 -19.66 -13.16
CA ASP A 15 2.17 -19.58 -14.62
C ASP A 15 1.47 -18.28 -15.01
N PHE A 16 0.53 -17.82 -14.18
CA PHE A 16 -0.16 -16.56 -14.37
C PHE A 16 0.79 -15.36 -14.22
N TRP A 17 1.56 -15.30 -13.14
CA TRP A 17 2.47 -14.19 -12.89
C TRP A 17 3.59 -14.09 -13.93
N GLU A 18 4.20 -15.22 -14.30
CA GLU A 18 5.20 -15.27 -15.37
C GLU A 18 4.64 -14.81 -16.72
N SER A 19 3.37 -15.13 -16.99
CA SER A 19 2.71 -14.70 -18.23
C SER A 19 2.42 -13.20 -18.26
N LEU A 20 2.20 -12.57 -17.11
CA LEU A 20 2.08 -11.11 -17.02
C LEU A 20 3.46 -10.44 -17.18
N ASP A 21 4.49 -10.98 -16.54
CA ASP A 21 5.87 -10.50 -16.71
C ASP A 21 6.34 -10.62 -18.17
N HIS A 22 5.91 -11.67 -18.90
CA HIS A 22 6.23 -11.85 -20.32
C HIS A 22 5.64 -10.74 -21.21
N VAL A 23 4.42 -10.30 -20.93
CA VAL A 23 3.78 -9.20 -21.68
C VAL A 23 4.41 -7.85 -21.30
N GLY A 24 5.11 -7.80 -20.17
CA GLY A 24 5.86 -6.65 -19.68
C GLY A 24 4.99 -5.64 -18.93
N THR A 25 5.65 -4.82 -18.12
CA THR A 25 5.01 -3.76 -17.34
C THR A 25 5.48 -2.39 -17.78
N ILE A 26 4.56 -1.44 -17.93
CA ILE A 26 4.88 -0.03 -18.18
C ILE A 26 5.26 0.74 -16.91
N THR A 27 5.08 0.13 -15.74
CA THR A 27 5.29 0.76 -14.43
C THR A 27 6.62 0.34 -13.81
N ASN A 28 7.34 1.30 -13.24
CA ASN A 28 8.52 1.00 -12.45
C ASN A 28 8.12 0.37 -11.12
N GLY A 29 8.80 -0.71 -10.75
CA GLY A 29 8.65 -1.39 -9.47
C GLY A 29 9.41 -0.71 -8.33
N PRO A 30 9.33 -1.28 -7.11
CA PRO A 30 9.95 -0.74 -5.90
C PRO A 30 11.48 -0.61 -5.98
N LYS A 31 12.14 -1.36 -6.88
CA LYS A 31 13.59 -1.35 -7.10
C LYS A 31 14.05 -0.33 -8.17
N GLY A 32 13.15 0.50 -8.70
CA GLY A 32 13.47 1.55 -9.69
C GLY A 32 13.60 1.08 -11.14
N GLY A 33 13.56 -0.23 -11.40
CA GLY A 33 13.43 -0.81 -12.75
C GLY A 33 11.99 -1.24 -13.06
N PRO A 34 11.74 -1.92 -14.19
CA PRO A 34 10.42 -2.48 -14.50
C PRO A 34 9.90 -3.36 -13.36
N LEU A 35 8.61 -3.27 -13.07
CA LEU A 35 7.98 -4.12 -12.06
C LEU A 35 8.10 -5.59 -12.45
N LYS A 36 8.63 -6.41 -11.55
CA LYS A 36 8.56 -7.88 -11.62
C LYS A 36 7.29 -8.33 -10.92
N ILE A 37 6.27 -8.66 -11.70
CA ILE A 37 4.93 -9.01 -11.20
C ILE A 37 4.98 -10.25 -10.32
N GLU A 38 5.76 -11.27 -10.69
CA GLU A 38 5.91 -12.46 -9.85
C GLU A 38 6.47 -12.10 -8.47
N GLU A 39 7.59 -11.38 -8.41
CA GLU A 39 8.21 -10.95 -7.14
C GLU A 39 7.28 -10.10 -6.26
N PHE A 40 6.44 -9.28 -6.88
CA PHE A 40 5.43 -8.49 -6.19
C PHE A 40 4.28 -9.38 -5.69
N ALA A 41 3.66 -10.15 -6.57
CA ALA A 41 2.43 -10.88 -6.30
C ALA A 41 2.58 -12.00 -5.27
N ILE A 42 3.74 -12.67 -5.21
CA ILE A 42 4.00 -13.70 -4.20
C ILE A 42 3.91 -13.13 -2.78
N GLN A 43 4.29 -11.86 -2.57
CA GLN A 43 4.22 -11.22 -1.26
C GLN A 43 2.77 -11.08 -0.78
N TRP A 44 1.83 -10.91 -1.71
CA TRP A 44 0.42 -10.70 -1.43
C TRP A 44 -0.40 -12.00 -1.35
N THR A 45 0.10 -13.09 -1.95
CA THR A 45 -0.69 -14.31 -2.16
C THR A 45 -0.28 -15.47 -1.25
N VAL A 46 0.97 -15.55 -0.80
CA VAL A 46 1.47 -16.70 -0.01
C VAL A 46 1.44 -16.50 1.51
N GLN A 47 1.06 -15.31 1.98
CA GLN A 47 0.91 -14.99 3.41
C GLN A 47 -0.46 -14.39 3.67
N MET A 48 -1.03 -14.68 4.85
CA MET A 48 -2.35 -14.18 5.23
C MET A 48 -2.32 -12.70 5.65
N GLY A 49 -3.46 -12.04 5.52
CA GLY A 49 -3.66 -10.66 5.97
C GLY A 49 -3.22 -9.63 4.93
N TYR A 50 -3.07 -8.40 5.38
CA TYR A 50 -2.75 -7.24 4.55
C TYR A 50 -2.10 -6.14 5.41
N PRO A 51 -1.44 -5.14 4.81
CA PRO A 51 -0.75 -4.12 5.58
C PRO A 51 -1.71 -3.08 6.19
N LEU A 52 -1.34 -2.62 7.37
CA LEU A 52 -1.70 -1.33 7.94
C LEU A 52 -0.58 -0.34 7.62
N VAL A 53 -0.84 0.57 6.70
CA VAL A 53 0.06 1.68 6.35
C VAL A 53 -0.15 2.82 7.34
N THR A 54 0.90 3.21 8.05
CA THR A 54 0.85 4.27 9.06
C THR A 54 1.69 5.46 8.62
N VAL A 55 1.09 6.65 8.60
CA VAL A 55 1.75 7.92 8.29
C VAL A 55 1.96 8.71 9.57
N LYS A 56 3.18 9.19 9.80
CA LYS A 56 3.55 10.02 10.95
C LYS A 56 4.36 11.22 10.51
N THR A 57 4.33 12.26 11.33
CA THR A 57 5.30 13.36 11.22
C THR A 57 6.66 12.87 11.68
N PHE A 58 7.67 12.91 10.79
CA PHE A 58 9.06 12.61 11.15
C PHE A 58 9.77 13.85 11.66
N ASP A 59 9.67 14.94 10.90
CA ASP A 59 10.17 16.27 11.26
C ASP A 59 9.28 17.36 10.63
N SER A 60 9.68 18.63 10.70
CA SER A 60 8.91 19.76 10.16
C SER A 60 8.79 19.78 8.64
N LYS A 61 9.55 18.95 7.93
CA LYS A 61 9.69 18.90 6.47
C LYS A 61 9.41 17.52 5.86
N THR A 62 9.13 16.51 6.67
CA THR A 62 9.07 15.11 6.22
C THR A 62 7.99 14.32 6.95
N PHE A 63 7.13 13.64 6.19
CA PHE A 63 6.31 12.54 6.69
C PHE A 63 7.07 11.22 6.58
N GLU A 64 6.96 10.37 7.59
CA GLU A 64 7.39 8.98 7.54
C GLU A 64 6.17 8.08 7.35
N VAL A 65 6.30 7.14 6.41
CA VAL A 65 5.29 6.13 6.10
C VAL A 65 5.89 4.76 6.38
N THR A 66 5.19 3.98 7.20
CA THR A 66 5.59 2.63 7.62
C THR A 66 4.47 1.63 7.41
N GLN A 67 4.80 0.35 7.49
CA GLN A 67 3.83 -0.74 7.43
C GLN A 67 3.96 -1.69 8.61
N SER A 68 2.84 -2.31 8.95
CA SER A 68 2.74 -3.47 9.84
C SER A 68 1.60 -4.35 9.35
N ARG A 69 1.49 -5.60 9.83
CA ARG A 69 0.30 -6.42 9.54
C ARG A 69 -0.91 -5.86 10.26
N PHE A 70 -2.02 -5.68 9.55
CA PHE A 70 -3.29 -5.35 10.20
C PHE A 70 -3.83 -6.58 10.97
N LYS A 71 -4.23 -6.36 12.22
CA LYS A 71 -4.97 -7.31 13.06
C LYS A 71 -6.10 -6.56 13.74
N ILE A 72 -7.29 -7.18 13.81
CA ILE A 72 -8.43 -6.62 14.55
C ILE A 72 -8.09 -6.54 16.04
N ASP A 73 -7.52 -7.62 16.57
CA ASP A 73 -6.90 -7.66 17.89
C ASP A 73 -5.37 -7.74 17.72
N PRO A 74 -4.63 -6.66 18.01
CA PRO A 74 -3.17 -6.66 17.96
C PRO A 74 -2.51 -7.66 18.93
N ALA A 75 -3.20 -8.03 20.01
CA ALA A 75 -2.68 -8.95 21.03
C ALA A 75 -2.98 -10.42 20.74
N ALA A 76 -3.89 -10.72 19.81
CA ALA A 76 -4.21 -12.09 19.44
C ALA A 76 -2.98 -12.82 18.90
N GLU A 77 -2.69 -14.02 19.39
CA GLU A 77 -1.60 -14.82 18.85
C GLU A 77 -1.91 -15.35 17.45
N ASP A 78 -0.88 -15.53 16.62
CA ASP A 78 -1.05 -16.22 15.35
C ASP A 78 -1.15 -17.73 15.58
N ILE A 79 -2.11 -18.34 14.86
CA ILE A 79 -2.25 -19.81 14.79
C ILE A 79 -0.92 -20.38 14.30
N GLU A 80 -0.50 -21.51 14.89
CA GLU A 80 0.83 -22.12 14.70
C GLU A 80 1.27 -22.20 13.22
N LYS A 81 0.36 -22.63 12.33
CA LYS A 81 0.62 -22.72 10.87
C LYS A 81 1.01 -21.41 10.18
N TYR A 82 0.77 -20.26 10.83
CA TYR A 82 1.01 -18.92 10.27
C TYR A 82 2.08 -18.13 11.04
N ARG A 83 2.74 -18.71 12.05
CA ARG A 83 3.75 -17.99 12.86
C ARG A 83 5.03 -17.65 12.10
N ASN A 84 5.33 -18.37 11.02
CA ASN A 84 6.55 -18.20 10.22
C ASN A 84 6.20 -17.80 8.77
N PRO A 85 5.72 -16.57 8.54
CA PRO A 85 5.41 -16.09 7.18
C PRO A 85 6.68 -15.92 6.35
N PHE A 86 6.62 -16.27 5.07
CA PHE A 86 7.76 -16.19 4.15
C PHE A 86 8.33 -14.77 4.01
N PHE A 87 7.48 -13.74 4.14
CA PHE A 87 7.87 -12.33 4.01
C PHE A 87 7.70 -11.53 5.31
N ASN A 88 7.67 -12.18 6.48
CA ASN A 88 7.55 -11.49 7.78
C ASN A 88 6.33 -10.55 7.88
N PHE A 89 5.26 -10.86 7.14
CA PHE A 89 4.08 -9.99 7.00
C PHE A 89 4.41 -8.56 6.57
N LYS A 90 5.29 -8.44 5.58
CA LYS A 90 5.61 -7.19 4.91
C LYS A 90 5.41 -7.34 3.41
N TRP A 91 5.14 -6.22 2.76
CA TRP A 91 4.83 -6.14 1.32
C TRP A 91 5.53 -4.94 0.69
N ASP A 92 5.90 -5.01 -0.58
CA ASP A 92 6.07 -3.82 -1.39
C ASP A 92 4.70 -3.24 -1.69
N VAL A 93 4.38 -2.08 -1.08
CA VAL A 93 3.05 -1.47 -1.15
C VAL A 93 3.05 -0.31 -2.14
N PRO A 94 2.20 -0.35 -3.18
CA PRO A 94 1.99 0.81 -4.03
C PRO A 94 1.18 1.87 -3.27
N ILE A 95 1.76 3.06 -3.12
CA ILE A 95 1.18 4.18 -2.38
C ILE A 95 0.75 5.26 -3.36
N TRP A 96 -0.56 5.41 -3.54
CA TRP A 96 -1.17 6.61 -4.10
C TRP A 96 -1.44 7.59 -2.97
N TYR A 97 -0.90 8.79 -3.04
CA TYR A 97 -1.03 9.78 -1.97
C TYR A 97 -1.29 11.17 -2.52
N GLN A 98 -1.91 12.00 -1.70
CA GLN A 98 -2.22 13.39 -1.99
C GLN A 98 -1.68 14.29 -0.87
N LEU A 99 -1.09 15.42 -1.25
CA LEU A 99 -0.72 16.49 -0.33
C LEU A 99 -1.69 17.64 -0.53
N ASP A 100 -2.53 17.90 0.47
CA ASP A 100 -3.62 18.85 0.37
C ASP A 100 -4.48 18.58 -0.88
N ASN A 101 -4.68 19.58 -1.75
CA ASN A 101 -5.46 19.47 -3.00
C ASN A 101 -4.56 19.17 -4.22
N SER A 102 -3.33 18.69 -4.04
CA SER A 102 -2.46 18.32 -5.17
C SER A 102 -3.10 17.21 -6.01
N PRO A 103 -2.66 16.98 -7.25
CA PRO A 103 -2.95 15.72 -7.93
C PRO A 103 -2.47 14.52 -7.12
N THR A 104 -3.12 13.37 -7.32
CA THR A 104 -2.67 12.08 -6.78
C THR A 104 -1.28 11.75 -7.33
N MET A 105 -0.35 11.44 -6.42
CA MET A 105 1.00 11.00 -6.73
C MET A 105 1.15 9.52 -6.41
N PHE A 106 2.11 8.87 -7.08
CA PHE A 106 2.42 7.45 -6.89
C PHE A 106 3.85 7.27 -6.39
N THR A 107 4.04 6.38 -5.44
CA THR A 107 5.35 5.92 -4.98
C THR A 107 5.25 4.50 -4.40
N TRP A 108 6.39 3.89 -4.08
CA TRP A 108 6.46 2.60 -3.42
C TRP A 108 6.88 2.77 -1.96
N LEU A 109 6.09 2.18 -1.04
CA LEU A 109 6.60 1.81 0.27
C LEU A 109 7.24 0.42 0.12
N LYS A 110 8.56 0.40 0.07
CA LYS A 110 9.31 -0.86 -0.02
C LYS A 110 9.11 -1.69 1.24
N ARG A 111 9.19 -3.01 1.07
CA ARG A 111 8.94 -3.98 2.13
C ARG A 111 9.77 -3.73 3.40
N ASP A 112 11.05 -3.44 3.23
CA ASP A 112 12.02 -3.52 4.33
C ASP A 112 12.53 -2.14 4.81
N GLU A 113 12.02 -1.03 4.27
CA GLU A 113 12.42 0.32 4.66
C GLU A 113 11.22 1.28 4.77
N PRO A 114 11.27 2.26 5.68
CA PRO A 114 10.30 3.36 5.71
C PRO A 114 10.37 4.19 4.43
N LEU A 115 9.24 4.80 4.08
CA LEU A 115 9.14 5.79 3.00
C LEU A 115 9.08 7.19 3.60
N TYR A 116 9.92 8.10 3.10
CA TYR A 116 9.94 9.50 3.51
C TYR A 116 9.36 10.40 2.42
N ILE A 117 8.33 11.17 2.75
CA ILE A 117 7.64 12.07 1.81
C ILE A 117 7.89 13.53 2.26
N PRO A 118 8.64 14.33 1.46
CA PRO A 118 8.90 15.73 1.79
C PRO A 118 7.63 16.59 1.71
N ALA A 119 7.34 17.34 2.78
CA ALA A 119 6.24 18.31 2.86
C ALA A 119 6.40 19.20 4.10
N ASN A 120 5.86 20.42 4.10
CA ASN A 120 5.76 21.20 5.34
C ASN A 120 4.73 20.54 6.26
N THR A 121 5.17 19.66 7.16
CA THR A 121 4.28 18.81 7.97
C THR A 121 3.44 19.59 8.96
N SER A 122 3.75 20.87 9.22
CA SER A 122 2.90 21.74 10.05
C SER A 122 1.69 22.27 9.28
N ALA A 123 1.85 22.58 7.99
CA ALA A 123 0.81 23.19 7.16
C ALA A 123 0.08 22.19 6.24
N THR A 124 0.72 21.07 5.91
CA THR A 124 0.20 20.12 4.92
C THR A 124 -0.58 18.98 5.57
N THR A 125 -1.64 18.55 4.88
CA THR A 125 -2.37 17.31 5.15
C THR A 125 -2.00 16.28 4.10
N ILE A 126 -1.47 15.14 4.53
CA ILE A 126 -1.24 14.00 3.64
C ILE A 126 -2.38 13.00 3.78
N VAL A 127 -2.87 12.48 2.65
CA VAL A 127 -3.80 11.34 2.61
C VAL A 127 -3.20 10.27 1.71
N VAL A 128 -2.96 9.09 2.28
CA VAL A 128 -2.58 7.90 1.53
C VAL A 128 -3.84 7.14 1.10
N ASN A 129 -3.68 6.32 0.07
CA ASN A 129 -4.75 5.65 -0.66
C ASN A 129 -5.78 6.60 -1.29
N ALA A 130 -5.30 7.77 -1.71
CA ALA A 130 -5.64 8.36 -3.00
C ALA A 130 -7.10 8.20 -3.50
N GLU A 131 -7.20 7.17 -4.31
CA GLU A 131 -8.38 6.79 -5.06
C GLU A 131 -8.80 5.36 -4.71
N ARG A 132 -8.35 4.87 -3.54
CA ARG A 132 -8.60 3.51 -3.01
C ARG A 132 -8.10 2.37 -3.91
N TYR A 133 -7.06 2.62 -4.70
CA TYR A 133 -6.43 1.58 -5.53
C TYR A 133 -5.62 0.55 -4.73
N GLY A 134 -5.15 0.92 -3.54
CA GLY A 134 -4.31 0.07 -2.71
C GLY A 134 -5.12 -0.87 -1.82
N PHE A 135 -4.71 -2.14 -1.77
CA PHE A 135 -5.23 -3.14 -0.84
C PHE A 135 -4.54 -3.06 0.53
N TYR A 136 -4.85 -2.02 1.30
CA TYR A 136 -4.34 -1.83 2.66
C TYR A 136 -5.28 -0.96 3.49
N ARG A 137 -5.14 -1.03 4.82
CA ARG A 137 -5.74 -0.04 5.72
C ARG A 137 -4.74 1.08 5.99
N GLN A 138 -5.25 2.29 6.15
CA GLN A 138 -4.45 3.48 6.45
C GLN A 138 -4.66 3.96 7.88
N ASN A 139 -3.59 4.44 8.50
CA ASN A 139 -3.59 5.07 9.80
C ASN A 139 -2.69 6.30 9.80
N TYR A 140 -2.97 7.23 10.69
CA TYR A 140 -2.23 8.48 10.85
C TYR A 140 -1.90 8.70 12.33
N ASP A 141 -0.86 9.48 12.62
CA ASP A 141 -0.69 10.02 13.97
C ASP A 141 -1.86 10.95 14.36
N GLU A 142 -1.93 11.32 15.63
CA GLU A 142 -3.03 12.14 16.15
C GLU A 142 -3.17 13.48 15.40
N ASN A 143 -2.04 14.11 15.05
CA ASN A 143 -2.03 15.37 14.32
C ASN A 143 -2.56 15.20 12.88
N GLY A 144 -2.13 14.13 12.19
CA GLY A 144 -2.61 13.77 10.87
C GLY A 144 -4.13 13.54 10.87
N TRP A 145 -4.65 12.76 11.83
CA TRP A 145 -6.09 12.57 11.98
C TRP A 145 -6.83 13.89 12.24
N ARG A 146 -6.32 14.76 13.14
CA ARG A 146 -6.91 16.08 13.41
C ARG A 146 -7.00 16.94 12.15
N LYS A 147 -5.96 16.94 11.31
CA LYS A 147 -5.95 17.69 10.04
C LYS A 147 -6.95 17.15 9.02
N ILE A 148 -7.01 15.83 8.87
CA ILE A 148 -7.97 15.16 7.99
C ILE A 148 -9.41 15.49 8.42
N ILE A 149 -9.71 15.35 9.72
CA ILE A 149 -11.02 15.69 10.30
C ILE A 149 -11.36 17.17 10.06
N LYS A 150 -10.42 18.09 10.32
CA LYS A 150 -10.63 19.51 10.08
C LYS A 150 -10.99 19.78 8.63
N ARG A 151 -10.32 19.13 7.68
CA ARG A 151 -10.55 19.31 6.24
C ARG A 151 -11.90 18.76 5.80
N LEU A 152 -12.29 17.59 6.29
CA LEU A 152 -13.62 17.00 6.06
C LEU A 152 -14.76 17.93 6.48
N ASN A 153 -14.59 18.64 7.60
CA ASN A 153 -15.60 19.57 8.12
C ASN A 153 -15.72 20.88 7.31
N HIS A 154 -14.72 21.24 6.49
CA HIS A 154 -14.71 22.51 5.75
C HIS A 154 -14.96 22.33 4.24
N ASN A 155 -14.65 21.18 3.65
CA ASN A 155 -14.84 20.94 2.21
C ASN A 155 -15.02 19.43 1.92
N TYR A 156 -16.25 18.94 2.08
CA TYR A 156 -16.58 17.50 2.00
C TYR A 156 -16.57 16.94 0.57
N GLU A 157 -16.80 17.77 -0.46
CA GLU A 157 -16.89 17.32 -1.86
C GLU A 157 -15.55 16.80 -2.41
N VAL A 158 -14.43 17.26 -1.85
CA VAL A 158 -13.07 16.82 -2.25
C VAL A 158 -12.70 15.46 -1.61
N ILE A 159 -13.40 15.04 -0.54
CA ILE A 159 -12.95 13.93 0.33
C ILE A 159 -14.01 12.82 0.53
N LEU A 160 -15.25 12.95 0.05
CA LEU A 160 -16.26 11.88 0.20
C LEU A 160 -15.97 10.58 -0.55
N LEU A 161 -15.04 10.56 -1.50
CA LEU A 161 -14.50 9.32 -2.11
C LEU A 161 -13.60 8.49 -1.17
N TRP A 162 -13.28 8.98 0.04
CA TRP A 162 -12.12 8.50 0.80
C TRP A 162 -12.44 7.73 2.08
N LEU A 163 -13.67 7.75 2.62
CA LEU A 163 -13.96 7.27 3.99
C LEU A 163 -15.23 6.40 4.17
N VAL A 164 -15.62 5.57 3.20
CA VAL A 164 -16.54 4.46 3.53
C VAL A 164 -15.76 3.37 4.25
N VAL A 165 -16.01 3.28 5.56
CA VAL A 165 -15.54 2.24 6.50
C VAL A 165 -16.31 0.95 6.22
N HIS A 166 -15.60 -0.17 6.05
CA HIS A 166 -16.12 -1.53 6.24
C HIS A 166 -15.27 -2.22 7.32
#